data_AF-C0B8K5-F1
#
_entry.id   AF-C0B8K5-F1
#
_cell.length_a   1.000
_cell.length_b   1.000
_cell.length_c   1.000
_cell.angle_alpha   90.00
_cell.angle_beta   90.00
_cell.angle_gamma   90.00
#
_symmetry.space_group_name_H-M   'P 1'
#
loop_
_entity.id
_entity.type
_entity.pdbx_description
1 polymer ?
#
loop_
_entity_poly.entity_id
_entity_poly.type
_entity_poly.pdbx_seq_one_letter_code
_entity_poly.pdbx_strand_id
1 'polypeptide(L)' 'MAAVLNGKVDQILLTGGIAYSDYVTSEIKEKVGFIAPITVYPGEDELLALAQGALRVLNGEEKPLVY' A
#
# COMPACT_ATOMS: atom_id res chain seq x y z
N MET A 1 -3.26 -8.12 -12.50
CA MET A 1 -4.19 -8.58 -11.43
C MET A 1 -5.45 -9.26 -11.97
N ALA A 2 -5.88 -9.08 -13.23
CA ALA A 2 -7.08 -9.73 -13.76
C ALA A 2 -7.10 -11.27 -13.62
N ALA A 3 -5.99 -11.94 -13.92
CA ALA A 3 -5.89 -13.40 -13.82
C ALA A 3 -5.81 -13.93 -12.38
N VAL A 4 -5.22 -13.16 -11.45
CA VAL A 4 -4.96 -13.61 -10.08
C VAL A 4 -6.01 -13.15 -9.07
N LEU A 5 -6.68 -12.01 -9.34
CA LEU A 5 -7.77 -11.47 -8.52
C LEU A 5 -9.15 -11.62 -9.18
N ASN A 6 -9.25 -12.28 -10.34
CA ASN A 6 -10.48 -12.31 -11.16
C ASN A 6 -11.06 -10.92 -11.45
N GLY A 7 -10.18 -9.92 -11.59
CA GLY A 7 -10.56 -8.53 -11.82
C GLY A 7 -11.25 -7.83 -10.64
N LYS A 8 -11.38 -8.49 -9.47
CA LYS A 8 -11.99 -7.90 -8.28
C LYS A 8 -10.94 -7.12 -7.49
N VAL A 9 -11.03 -5.80 -7.56
CA VAL A 9 -10.15 -4.88 -6.84
C VAL A 9 -11.04 -3.96 -6.00
N ASP A 10 -10.84 -3.97 -4.69
CA ASP A 10 -11.66 -3.16 -3.78
C ASP A 10 -11.21 -1.69 -3.74
N GLN A 11 -9.90 -1.45 -3.78
CA GLN A 11 -9.32 -0.12 -3.66
C GLN A 11 -7.91 -0.06 -4.27
N ILE A 12 -7.50 1.14 -4.71
CA ILE A 12 -6.13 1.47 -5.09
C ILE A 12 -5.60 2.51 -4.10
N LEU A 13 -4.46 2.23 -3.47
CA LEU A 13 -3.76 3.17 -2.62
C LEU A 13 -2.53 3.72 -3.34
N LEU A 14 -2.44 5.05 -3.44
CA LEU A 14 -1.24 5.74 -3.90
C LEU A 14 -0.46 6.25 -2.69
N THR A 15 0.71 5.68 -2.46
CA THR A 15 1.58 6.01 -1.31
C THR A 15 3.04 6.19 -1.77
N GLY A 16 3.96 6.33 -0.83
CA GLY A 16 5.36 6.67 -1.10
C GLY A 16 5.57 8.17 -1.27
N GLY A 17 6.83 8.60 -1.33
CA GLY A 17 7.17 10.01 -1.52
C GLY A 17 6.60 10.63 -2.81
N ILE A 18 6.44 9.86 -3.89
CA ILE A 18 5.91 10.37 -5.16
C ILE A 18 4.41 10.76 -5.09
N ALA A 19 3.67 10.21 -4.13
CA ALA A 19 2.26 10.49 -3.94
C ALA A 19 1.98 11.92 -3.42
N TYR A 20 3.01 12.69 -3.03
CA TYR A 20 2.90 14.13 -2.78
C TYR A 20 2.75 14.96 -4.07
N SER A 21 3.04 14.38 -5.24
CA SER A 21 2.89 15.09 -6.51
C SER A 21 1.46 15.01 -7.02
N ASP A 22 0.75 16.14 -7.00
CA ASP A 22 -0.61 16.25 -7.55
C ASP A 22 -0.65 15.90 -9.04
N TYR A 23 0.38 16.28 -9.80
CA TYR A 23 0.50 15.92 -11.22
C TYR A 23 0.51 14.40 -11.40
N VAL A 24 1.41 13.71 -10.69
CA VAL A 24 1.54 12.26 -10.82
C VAL A 24 0.29 11.55 -10.34
N THR A 25 -0.25 11.94 -9.18
CA THR A 25 -1.45 11.29 -8.64
C THR A 25 -2.68 11.53 -9.52
N SER A 26 -2.81 12.68 -10.17
CA SER A 26 -3.90 12.97 -11.10
C SER A 26 -3.80 12.15 -12.39
N GLU A 27 -2.60 12.10 -12.99
CA GLU A 27 -2.34 11.26 -14.18
C GLU A 27 -2.62 9.78 -13.91
N ILE A 28 -2.21 9.27 -12.74
CA ILE A 28 -2.51 7.89 -12.35
C ILE A 28 -4.02 7.69 -12.19
N LYS A 29 -4.71 8.60 -11.48
CA LYS A 29 -6.16 8.51 -11.26
C LYS A 29 -6.94 8.43 -12.57
N GLU A 30 -6.58 9.24 -13.57
CA GLU A 30 -7.21 9.18 -14.89
C GLU A 30 -7.04 7.80 -15.55
N LYS A 31 -5.83 7.23 -15.49
CA LYS A 31 -5.49 5.99 -16.17
C LYS A 31 -6.09 4.75 -15.50
N VAL A 32 -6.22 4.74 -14.17
CA VAL A 32 -6.60 3.53 -13.41
C VAL A 32 -7.89 3.64 -12.62
N GLY A 33 -8.54 4.82 -12.60
CA GLY A 33 -9.76 5.06 -11.83
C GLY A 33 -10.96 4.21 -12.24
N PHE A 34 -10.95 3.64 -13.45
CA PHE A 34 -11.98 2.71 -13.90
C PHE A 34 -11.94 1.35 -13.18
N ILE A 35 -10.83 1.03 -12.51
CA ILE A 35 -10.61 -0.28 -11.88
C ILE A 35 -11.27 -0.34 -10.49
N ALA A 36 -11.04 0.67 -9.66
CA ALA A 36 -11.51 0.74 -8.28
C ALA A 36 -11.39 2.17 -7.71
N PRO A 37 -12.07 2.50 -6.60
CA PRO A 37 -11.84 3.74 -5.86
C PRO A 37 -10.37 3.96 -5.51
N ILE A 38 -9.92 5.22 -5.55
CA ILE A 38 -8.51 5.58 -5.31
C ILE A 38 -8.40 6.45 -4.06
N THR A 39 -7.48 6.10 -3.17
CA THR A 39 -7.08 6.94 -2.02
C THR A 39 -5.60 7.29 -2.12
N VAL A 40 -5.28 8.56 -1.91
CA VAL A 40 -3.88 9.03 -1.84
C VAL A 40 -3.50 9.11 -0.36
N TYR A 41 -2.50 8.34 0.02
CA TYR A 41 -1.92 8.30 1.37
C TYR A 41 -0.41 8.54 1.23
N PRO A 42 0.01 9.81 1.11
CA PRO A 42 1.37 10.15 0.73
C PRO A 42 2.36 9.95 1.88
N GLY A 43 3.61 9.69 1.52
CA GLY A 43 4.66 9.40 2.49
C GLY A 43 4.81 7.91 2.77
N GLU A 44 5.67 7.63 3.75
CA GLU A 44 6.19 6.30 4.07
C GLU A 44 6.33 6.21 5.58
N ASP A 45 6.05 5.04 6.15
CA ASP A 45 6.16 4.76 7.58
C ASP A 45 7.13 3.60 7.84
N GLU A 46 8.20 3.48 7.06
CA GLU A 46 9.09 2.31 7.04
C GLU A 46 9.69 1.99 8.42
N LEU A 47 10.26 2.99 9.11
CA LEU A 47 10.86 2.79 10.43
C LEU A 47 9.83 2.39 11.48
N LEU A 48 8.63 2.96 11.40
CA LEU A 48 7.53 2.60 12.29
C LEU A 48 7.03 1.18 11.99
N ALA A 49 6.87 0.82 10.72
CA ALA A 49 6.45 -0.50 10.28
C ALA A 49 7.45 -1.59 10.70
N LEU A 50 8.76 -1.31 10.62
CA LEU A 50 9.82 -2.20 11.12
C LEU A 50 9.74 -2.36 12.64
N ALA A 51 9.63 -1.25 13.38
CA ALA A 51 9.50 -1.29 14.83
C ALA A 51 8.25 -2.06 15.28
N GLN A 52 7.11 -1.83 14.62
CA GLN A 52 5.87 -2.55 14.86
C GLN A 52 5.99 -4.04 14.51
N GLY A 53 6.66 -4.38 13.41
CA GLY A 53 6.93 -5.78 13.04
C GLY A 53 7.74 -6.50 14.10
N ALA A 54 8.83 -5.89 14.59
CA ALA A 54 9.63 -6.44 15.67
C ALA A 54 8.80 -6.59 16.96
N LEU A 55 7.99 -5.58 17.30
CA LEU A 55 7.16 -5.60 18.51
C LEU A 55 6.12 -6.73 18.46
N ARG A 56 5.48 -6.99 17.31
CA ARG A 56 4.53 -8.12 17.17
C ARG A 56 5.19 -9.46 17.46
N VAL A 57 6.44 -9.66 17.04
CA VAL A 57 7.19 -10.88 17.36
C VAL A 57 7.54 -10.96 18.84
N LEU A 58 8.04 -9.85 19.42
CA LEU A 58 8.41 -9.79 20.83
C LEU A 58 7.21 -9.98 21.77
N ASN A 59 6.01 -9.54 21.36
CA ASN A 59 4.76 -9.72 22.10
C ASN A 59 4.09 -11.09 21.86
N GLY A 60 4.60 -11.91 20.94
CA GLY A 60 4.01 -13.20 20.59
C GLY A 60 2.74 -13.11 19.72
N GLU A 61 2.46 -11.95 19.12
CA GLU A 61 1.36 -11.72 18.18
C GLU A 61 1.66 -12.31 16.79
N GLU A 62 2.94 -12.40 16.43
CA GLU A 62 3.42 -12.93 15.16
C GLU A 62 4.59 -13.89 15.39
N LYS A 63 4.66 -14.99 14.61
CA LYS A 63 5.82 -15.90 14.66
C LYS A 63 6.93 -15.38 13.74
N PRO A 64 8.20 -15.36 14.19
CA PRO A 64 9.30 -15.00 13.32
C PRO A 64 9.47 -16.05 12.22
N LEU A 65 9.74 -15.62 10.99
CA LEU A 65 10.16 -16.48 9.90
C LEU A 65 11.64 -16.85 10.06
N VAL A 66 11.98 -18.12 9.83
CA VAL A 66 13.37 -18.59 9.73
C VAL A 66 13.66 -18.81 8.25
N TYR A 67 14.62 -18.05 7.72
CA TYR A 67 14.94 -17.98 6.29
C TYR A 67 16.20 -18.79 5.95
#